data_AF-A0A660L921-F1
#
_entry.id   AF-A0A660L921-F1
#
_cell.length_a   1.000
_cell.length_b   1.000
_cell.length_c   1.000
_cell.angle_alpha   90.00
_cell.angle_beta   90.00
_cell.angle_gamma   90.00
#
_symmetry.space_group_name_H-M   'P 1'
#
loop_
_entity.id
_entity.type
_entity.pdbx_description
1 polymer ?
#
loop_
_entity_poly.entity_id
_entity_poly.type
_entity_poly.pdbx_seq_one_letter_code
_entity_poly.pdbx_strand_id
1 'polypeptide(L)'
;MTNERTQAYGRVVQTLAELGPTKLLPGEQARIRDAADTLIFAATLEEARDSLRDMGALAEHLLKSGRWLEERVDTLVADLLACGPTAVPTAALAA
;
A
#
# COMPACT_ATOMS: atom_id res chain seq x y z
N MET A 1 -2.95 10.87 11.15
CA MET A 1 -3.45 10.66 9.78
C MET A 1 -3.51 11.99 9.06
N THR A 2 -2.95 12.10 7.85
CA THR A 2 -2.88 13.36 7.07
C THR A 2 -3.79 13.29 5.85
N ASN A 3 -4.12 14.43 5.24
CA ASN A 3 -4.94 14.48 4.02
C ASN A 3 -4.30 13.67 2.87
N GLU A 4 -3.00 13.79 2.69
CA GLU A 4 -2.23 13.04 1.69
C GLU A 4 -2.38 11.52 1.86
N ARG A 5 -2.29 11.02 3.11
CA ARG A 5 -2.46 9.60 3.42
C ARG A 5 -3.88 9.12 3.11
N THR A 6 -4.90 9.93 3.43
CA THR A 6 -6.30 9.61 3.10
C THR A 6 -6.56 9.61 1.59
N GLN A 7 -5.95 10.50 0.83
CA GLN A 7 -6.05 10.51 -0.64
C GLN A 7 -5.37 9.30 -1.27
N ALA A 8 -4.18 8.93 -0.79
CA ALA A 8 -3.48 7.72 -1.22
C ALA A 8 -4.32 6.47 -0.99
N TYR A 9 -4.92 6.37 0.19
CA TYR A 9 -5.84 5.30 0.53
C TYR A 9 -7.03 5.23 -0.43
N GLY A 10 -7.63 6.39 -0.77
CA GLY A 10 -8.69 6.48 -1.77
C GLY A 10 -8.27 5.91 -3.13
N ARG A 11 -7.06 6.20 -3.60
CA ARG A 11 -6.51 5.67 -4.86
C ARG A 11 -6.30 4.15 -4.82
N VAL A 12 -5.87 3.60 -3.68
CA VAL A 12 -5.76 2.14 -3.50
C VAL A 12 -7.14 1.49 -3.60
N VAL A 13 -8.14 2.00 -2.87
CA VAL A 13 -9.51 1.46 -2.90
C VAL A 13 -10.11 1.55 -4.31
N GLN A 14 -9.89 2.66 -4.99
CA GLN A 14 -10.31 2.84 -6.38
C GLN A 14 -9.64 1.83 -7.31
N THR A 15 -8.32 1.64 -7.21
CA THR A 15 -7.57 0.67 -8.01
C THR A 15 -8.11 -0.75 -7.82
N LEU A 16 -8.42 -1.15 -6.59
CA LEU A 16 -9.03 -2.44 -6.28
C LEU A 16 -10.40 -2.61 -6.95
N ALA A 17 -11.24 -1.56 -6.91
CA ALA A 17 -12.56 -1.56 -7.53
C ALA A 17 -12.50 -1.65 -9.07
N GLU A 18 -11.55 -0.94 -9.68
CA GLU A 18 -11.37 -0.90 -11.14
C GLU A 18 -10.82 -2.21 -11.71
N LEU A 19 -9.86 -2.84 -11.03
CA LEU A 19 -9.25 -4.08 -11.48
C LEU A 19 -10.17 -5.28 -11.28
N GLY A 20 -10.93 -5.28 -10.18
CA GLY A 20 -11.90 -6.30 -9.86
C GLY A 20 -11.33 -7.74 -9.79
N PRO A 21 -12.20 -8.74 -9.65
CA PRO A 21 -11.80 -10.14 -9.43
C PRO A 21 -11.12 -10.80 -10.64
N THR A 22 -11.20 -10.19 -11.82
CA THR A 22 -10.62 -10.74 -13.07
C THR A 22 -9.13 -10.46 -13.20
N LYS A 23 -8.62 -9.38 -12.60
CA LYS A 23 -7.19 -9.03 -12.62
C LYS A 23 -6.50 -9.27 -11.28
N LEU A 24 -7.26 -9.23 -10.19
CA LEU A 24 -6.79 -9.32 -8.83
C LEU A 24 -7.67 -10.34 -8.10
N LEU A 25 -7.12 -11.47 -7.66
CA LEU A 25 -7.91 -12.51 -7.01
C LEU A 25 -8.51 -11.99 -5.69
N PRO A 26 -9.64 -12.52 -5.21
CA PRO A 26 -10.28 -12.03 -3.99
C PRO A 26 -9.34 -12.00 -2.78
N GLY A 27 -8.50 -13.02 -2.61
CA GLY A 27 -7.50 -13.06 -1.53
C GLY A 27 -6.38 -12.04 -1.68
N GLU A 28 -5.99 -11.72 -2.92
CA GLU A 28 -4.98 -10.68 -3.20
C GLU A 28 -5.58 -9.28 -2.96
N GLN A 29 -6.85 -9.06 -3.30
CA GLN A 29 -7.55 -7.80 -3.02
C GLN A 29 -7.69 -7.57 -1.52
N ALA A 30 -8.08 -8.61 -0.76
CA ALA A 30 -8.16 -8.55 0.69
C ALA A 30 -6.80 -8.19 1.30
N ARG A 31 -5.72 -8.85 0.88
CA ARG A 31 -4.37 -8.55 1.37
C ARG A 31 -3.95 -7.09 1.12
N ILE A 32 -4.20 -6.57 -0.07
CA ILE A 32 -3.90 -5.16 -0.40
C ILE A 32 -4.74 -4.21 0.46
N ARG A 33 -6.02 -4.53 0.65
CA ARG A 33 -6.95 -3.74 1.46
C ARG A 33 -6.51 -3.70 2.93
N ASP A 34 -6.18 -4.86 3.50
CA ASP A 34 -5.69 -5.00 4.87
C ASP A 34 -4.37 -4.27 5.09
N ALA A 35 -3.47 -4.32 4.10
CA ALA A 35 -2.23 -3.55 4.16
C ALA A 35 -2.48 -2.04 4.12
N ALA A 36 -3.36 -1.56 3.24
CA ALA A 36 -3.74 -0.15 3.18
C ALA A 36 -4.40 0.33 4.48
N ASP A 37 -5.27 -0.49 5.08
CA ASP A 37 -5.88 -0.22 6.39
C ASP A 37 -4.83 -0.18 7.50
N THR A 38 -3.87 -1.11 7.50
CA THR A 38 -2.76 -1.07 8.46
C THR A 38 -1.95 0.21 8.30
N LEU A 39 -1.58 0.55 7.07
CA LEU A 39 -0.73 1.69 6.74
C LEU A 39 -1.36 3.03 7.09
N ILE A 40 -2.67 3.21 6.85
CA ILE A 40 -3.37 4.47 7.13
C ILE A 40 -3.48 4.75 8.63
N PHE A 41 -3.48 3.70 9.47
CA PHE A 41 -3.53 3.84 10.94
C PHE A 41 -2.16 3.78 11.62
N ALA A 42 -1.14 3.21 10.98
CA ALA A 42 0.21 3.14 11.53
C ALA A 42 0.78 4.54 11.83
N ALA A 43 1.32 4.70 13.04
CA ALA A 43 2.06 5.86 13.49
C ALA A 43 3.55 5.75 13.14
N THR A 44 4.09 4.53 13.08
CA THR A 44 5.51 4.29 12.81
C THR A 44 5.75 3.28 11.69
N LEU A 45 6.93 3.32 11.09
CA LEU A 45 7.35 2.32 10.10
C LEU A 45 7.46 0.91 10.71
N GLU A 46 7.70 0.80 12.01
CA GLU A 46 7.73 -0.48 12.70
C GLU A 46 6.36 -1.15 12.73
N GLU A 47 5.31 -0.39 13.04
CA GLU A 47 3.91 -0.88 13.01
C GLU A 47 3.49 -1.31 11.59
N ALA A 48 4.00 -0.63 10.56
CA ALA A 48 3.71 -0.92 9.17
C ALA A 48 4.57 -2.03 8.55
N ARG A 49 5.66 -2.45 9.21
CA ARG A 49 6.74 -3.25 8.63
C ARG A 49 6.26 -4.56 8.02
N ASP A 50 5.38 -5.27 8.71
CA ASP A 50 4.95 -6.59 8.28
C ASP A 50 3.99 -6.50 7.09
N SER A 51 3.10 -5.51 7.08
CA SER A 51 2.24 -5.22 5.93
C SER A 51 3.05 -4.78 4.71
N LEU A 52 4.09 -3.96 4.87
CA LEU A 52 4.98 -3.58 3.77
C LEU A 52 5.74 -4.78 3.19
N ARG A 53 6.21 -5.69 4.05
CA ARG A 53 6.85 -6.93 3.61
C ARG A 53 5.90 -7.81 2.82
N ASP A 54 4.67 -7.99 3.32
CA ASP A 54 3.64 -8.78 2.65
C ASP A 54 3.31 -8.21 1.25
N MET A 55 3.18 -6.89 1.16
CA MET A 55 2.93 -6.19 -0.11
C MET A 55 4.09 -6.32 -1.10
N GLY A 56 5.34 -6.27 -0.62
CA GLY A 56 6.50 -6.55 -1.47
C GLY A 56 6.47 -7.96 -2.06
N ALA A 57 6.12 -8.97 -1.26
CA ALA A 57 6.02 -10.35 -1.72
C ALA A 57 4.87 -10.55 -2.73
N LEU A 58 3.72 -9.90 -2.49
CA LEU A 58 2.59 -9.94 -3.43
C LEU A 58 2.92 -9.25 -4.76
N ALA A 59 3.54 -8.07 -4.71
CA ALA A 59 4.01 -7.34 -5.89
C ALA A 59 4.94 -8.19 -6.76
N GLU A 60 5.95 -8.81 -6.14
CA GLU A 60 6.88 -9.71 -6.83
C GLU A 60 6.16 -10.92 -7.45
N HIS A 61 5.19 -11.51 -6.75
CA HIS A 61 4.40 -12.62 -7.27
C HIS A 61 3.55 -12.23 -8.50
N LEU A 62 2.91 -11.05 -8.46
CA LEU A 62 2.10 -10.55 -9.58
C LEU A 62 2.94 -10.27 -10.83
N LEU A 63 4.18 -9.77 -10.67
CA LEU A 63 5.13 -9.59 -11.77
C LEU A 63 5.63 -10.92 -12.32
N LYS A 64 6.12 -11.82 -11.45
CA LYS A 64 6.67 -13.13 -11.88
C LYS A 64 5.63 -14.01 -12.56
N SER A 65 4.35 -13.87 -12.20
CA SER A 65 3.26 -14.59 -12.86
C SER A 65 2.88 -13.99 -14.22
N GLY A 66 3.43 -12.83 -14.60
CA GLY A 66 3.10 -12.12 -15.84
C GLY A 66 1.67 -11.56 -15.88
N ARG A 67 0.94 -11.59 -14.75
CA ARG A 67 -0.42 -11.08 -14.67
C ARG A 67 -0.46 -9.55 -14.68
N TRP A 68 0.59 -8.92 -14.17
CA TRP A 68 0.73 -7.48 -14.05
C TRP A 68 2.01 -6.99 -14.72
N LEU A 69 1.96 -5.75 -15.22
CA LEU A 69 3.12 -5.02 -15.73
C LEU A 69 3.82 -4.29 -14.58
N GLU A 70 5.12 -4.07 -14.71
CA GLU A 70 5.96 -3.35 -13.74
C GLU A 70 5.35 -2.00 -13.35
N GLU A 71 5.01 -1.18 -14.35
CA GLU A 71 4.38 0.15 -14.15
C GLU A 71 3.15 0.10 -13.23
N ARG A 72 2.33 -0.96 -13.35
CA ARG A 72 1.11 -1.09 -12.55
C ARG A 72 1.40 -1.49 -11.11
N VAL A 73 2.39 -2.37 -10.92
CA VAL A 73 2.85 -2.74 -9.59
C VAL A 73 3.50 -1.55 -8.90
N ASP A 74 4.34 -0.79 -9.59
CA ASP A 74 4.99 0.40 -9.06
C ASP A 74 3.98 1.45 -8.61
N THR A 75 2.93 1.68 -9.41
CA THR A 75 1.84 2.59 -9.06
C THR A 75 1.14 2.16 -7.77
N LEU A 76 0.77 0.88 -7.66
CA LEU A 76 0.10 0.36 -6.47
C LEU A 76 1.00 0.44 -5.22
N VAL A 77 2.27 0.10 -5.36
CA VAL A 77 3.24 0.16 -4.27
C VAL A 77 3.46 1.60 -3.82
N ALA A 78 3.57 2.56 -4.75
CA ALA A 78 3.68 3.97 -4.42
C ALA A 78 2.47 4.49 -3.64
N ASP A 79 1.26 4.11 -4.06
CA ASP A 79 0.03 4.49 -3.36
C ASP A 79 -0.07 3.86 -1.97
N LEU A 80 0.30 2.58 -1.82
CA LEU A 80 0.37 1.92 -0.52
C LEU A 80 1.38 2.60 0.41
N LEU A 81 2.59 2.90 -0.07
CA LEU A 81 3.61 3.59 0.72
C LEU A 81 3.12 4.98 1.16
N ALA A 82 2.39 5.69 0.31
CA ALA A 82 1.81 7.00 0.62
C ALA A 82 0.67 6.94 1.66
N CYS A 83 0.05 5.77 1.89
CA CYS A 83 -0.87 5.57 3.02
C CYS A 83 -0.14 5.55 4.37
N GLY A 84 1.13 5.11 4.36
CA GLY A 84 1.95 4.87 5.54
C GLY A 84 2.40 6.15 6.26
N PRO A 85 2.99 6.02 7.45
CA PRO A 85 3.63 7.13 8.13
C PRO A 85 4.80 7.61 7.27
N THR A 86 4.69 8.82 6.71
CA THR A 86 5.87 9.55 6.24
C THR A 86 6.78 9.73 7.43
N ALA A 87 8.06 9.33 7.31
CA ALA A 87 9.01 9.53 8.38
C ALA A 87 8.96 11.01 8.79
N VAL A 88 8.32 11.30 9.92
CA VAL A 88 8.25 12.66 10.44
C VAL A 88 9.70 13.01 10.72
N PRO A 89 10.28 14.07 10.11
CA PRO A 89 11.66 14.41 10.40
C PRO A 89 11.80 14.65 11.91
N THR A 90 12.75 13.96 12.52
CA THR A 90 13.17 14.01 13.94
C THR A 90 13.56 15.43 14.43
N ALA A 91 13.33 16.47 13.64
CA ALA A 91 13.61 17.86 13.98
C ALA A 91 12.55 18.49 14.91
N ALA A 92 11.39 17.86 15.12
CA ALA A 92 10.34 18.40 15.99
C ALA A 92 10.49 18.00 17.49
N LEU A 93 11.54 17.24 17.86
CA LEU A 93 11.79 16.80 19.24
C LEU A 93 12.94 17.54 19.94
N ALA A 94 13.36 18.69 19.41
CA ALA A 94 14.32 19.58 20.05
C ALA A 94 13.75 20.99 20.14
N ALA A 95 12.85 21.22 21.09
CA ALA A 95 12.45 22.55 21.57
C ALA A 95 12.30 22.50 23.09
#